data_AF-A0AAD1TGT3-F1
#
_entry.id   AF-A0AAD1TGT3-F1
#
_cell.length_a   1.000
_cell.length_b   1.000
_cell.length_c   1.000
_cell.angle_alpha   90.00
_cell.angle_beta   90.00
_cell.angle_gamma   90.00
#
_symmetry.space_group_name_H-M   'P 1'
#
loop_
_entity.id
_entity.type
_entity.pdbx_description
1 polymer ?
#
loop_
_entity_poly.entity_id
_entity_poly.type
_entity_poly.pdbx_seq_one_letter_code
_entity_poly.pdbx_strand_id
1 'polypeptide(L)'
;MGDKAHRALRIKRSEGASPCDVIIHFTTTTTKEAIVKYSRDNTLQYGNTEITIYQDLYPATLQRRKEWKPIAELLHQNDIRYTWGHHFKLMAFQAGKSHTLLPGEEPDPFL
;
A
#
# COMPACT_ATOMS: atom_id res chain seq x y z
N MET A 1 -22.04 -15.89 -0.21
CA MET A 1 -20.60 -16.24 -0.10
C MET A 1 -19.96 -15.06 0.61
N GLY A 2 -19.43 -15.25 1.83
CA GLY A 2 -18.98 -14.15 2.69
C GLY A 2 -17.48 -13.93 2.67
N ASP A 3 -17.04 -12.88 3.37
CA ASP A 3 -15.63 -12.55 3.55
C ASP A 3 -14.88 -13.70 4.24
N LYS A 4 -13.62 -13.90 3.86
CA LYS A 4 -12.78 -14.99 4.38
C LYS A 4 -11.55 -14.41 5.04
N ALA A 5 -11.14 -14.99 6.16
CA ALA A 5 -9.91 -14.64 6.85
C ALA A 5 -9.12 -15.89 7.23
N HIS A 6 -7.81 -15.84 7.08
CA HIS A 6 -6.91 -16.89 7.54
C HIS A 6 -5.54 -16.32 7.91
N ARG A 7 -4.74 -17.08 8.67
CA ARG A 7 -3.34 -16.72 8.90
C ARG A 7 -2.51 -16.98 7.65
N ALA A 8 -1.51 -16.14 7.38
CA ALA A 8 -0.54 -16.38 6.33
C ALA A 8 0.16 -17.73 6.56
N LEU A 9 0.31 -18.52 5.50
CA LEU A 9 0.98 -19.82 5.56
C LEU A 9 2.48 -19.60 5.82
N ARG A 10 2.95 -19.98 7.00
CA ARG A 10 4.36 -19.90 7.38
C ARG A 10 4.74 -21.15 8.18
N ILE A 11 6.02 -21.53 8.12
CA ILE A 11 6.59 -22.61 8.95
C ILE A 11 6.39 -22.24 10.42
N LYS A 12 6.07 -23.24 11.26
CA LYS A 12 5.88 -23.08 12.70
C LYS A 12 7.12 -22.42 13.31
N ARG A 13 6.93 -21.27 13.95
CA ARG A 13 8.02 -20.45 14.50
C ARG A 13 8.43 -20.93 15.90
N SER A 14 9.66 -20.62 16.29
CA SER A 14 10.16 -20.73 17.66
C SER A 14 9.40 -19.78 18.60
N GLU A 15 9.41 -20.09 19.90
CA GLU A 15 8.83 -19.19 20.91
C GLU A 15 9.48 -17.79 20.85
N GLY A 16 8.65 -16.75 21.02
CA GLY A 16 9.07 -15.35 20.97
C GLY A 16 9.11 -14.71 19.58
N ALA A 17 8.86 -15.46 18.49
CA ALA A 17 8.79 -14.87 17.16
C ALA A 17 7.51 -14.03 16.96
N SER A 18 7.57 -13.02 16.09
CA SER A 18 6.42 -12.15 15.79
C SER A 18 5.19 -12.96 15.34
N PRO A 19 3.97 -12.49 15.59
CA PRO A 19 2.75 -13.14 15.10
C PRO A 19 2.76 -13.30 13.57
N CYS A 20 2.06 -14.32 13.06
CA CYS A 20 1.79 -14.42 11.62
C CYS A 20 0.76 -13.36 11.20
N ASP A 21 0.97 -12.79 10.01
CA ASP A 21 0.01 -11.90 9.37
C ASP A 21 -1.34 -12.59 9.17
N VAL A 22 -2.42 -11.81 9.21
CA VAL A 22 -3.77 -12.26 8.88
C VAL A 22 -4.11 -11.75 7.49
N ILE A 23 -4.48 -12.66 6.60
CA ILE A 23 -4.93 -12.35 5.24
C ILE A 23 -6.46 -12.36 5.25
N ILE A 24 -7.06 -11.27 4.78
CA ILE A 24 -8.51 -11.12 4.67
C ILE A 24 -8.87 -10.91 3.20
N HIS A 25 -9.71 -11.80 2.69
CA HIS A 25 -10.33 -11.69 1.38
C HIS A 25 -11.75 -11.14 1.54
N PHE A 26 -11.91 -9.88 1.14
CA PHE A 26 -13.21 -9.21 1.09
C PHE A 26 -13.95 -9.56 -0.20
N THR A 27 -15.25 -9.77 -0.08
CA THR A 27 -16.15 -10.05 -1.20
C THR A 27 -16.31 -8.83 -2.12
N THR A 28 -16.18 -7.62 -1.56
CA THR A 28 -16.35 -6.36 -2.28
C THR A 28 -15.12 -5.48 -2.15
N THR A 29 -14.64 -4.96 -3.29
CA THR A 29 -13.47 -4.07 -3.35
C THR A 29 -13.71 -2.76 -2.59
N THR A 30 -14.93 -2.23 -2.61
CA THR A 30 -15.33 -1.00 -1.91
C THR A 30 -15.10 -1.10 -0.39
N THR A 31 -15.46 -2.22 0.22
CA THR A 31 -15.24 -2.46 1.66
C THR A 31 -13.74 -2.49 1.97
N LYS A 32 -12.96 -3.23 1.17
CA LYS A 32 -11.49 -3.27 1.29
C LYS A 32 -10.90 -1.86 1.21
N GLU A 33 -11.30 -1.09 0.22
CA GLU A 33 -10.78 0.27 -0.02
C GLU A 33 -11.14 1.23 1.11
N ALA A 34 -12.37 1.17 1.62
CA ALA A 34 -12.81 1.96 2.76
C ALA A 34 -11.99 1.66 4.02
N ILE A 35 -11.76 0.37 4.32
CA ILE A 35 -10.95 -0.05 5.46
C ILE A 35 -9.49 0.41 5.32
N VAL A 36 -8.89 0.23 4.14
CA VAL A 36 -7.50 0.64 3.89
C VAL A 36 -7.34 2.15 3.91
N LYS A 37 -8.35 2.91 3.46
CA LYS A 37 -8.35 4.36 3.58
C LYS A 37 -8.39 4.76 5.06
N TYR A 38 -9.34 4.21 5.81
CA TYR A 38 -9.47 4.47 7.24
C TYR A 38 -8.19 4.14 8.03
N SER A 39 -7.53 3.02 7.71
CA SER A 39 -6.30 2.59 8.39
C SER A 39 -5.08 3.47 8.13
N ARG A 40 -5.09 4.30 7.08
CA ARG A 40 -3.98 5.24 6.79
C ARG A 40 -4.10 6.51 7.62
N ASP A 41 -5.33 6.91 7.89
CA ASP A 41 -5.65 8.17 8.57
C ASP A 41 -5.76 7.99 10.09
N ASN A 42 -5.76 6.73 10.59
CA ASN A 42 -6.03 6.41 11.98
C ASN A 42 -5.07 5.35 12.52
N THR A 43 -4.61 5.53 13.75
CA THR A 43 -3.94 4.47 14.53
C THR A 43 -4.97 3.42 14.94
N LEU A 44 -4.71 2.16 14.61
CA LEU A 44 -5.61 1.06 14.90
C LEU A 44 -5.10 0.24 16.09
N GLN A 45 -5.99 -0.14 17.01
CA GLN A 45 -5.66 -0.98 18.15
C GLN A 45 -6.57 -2.21 18.21
N TYR A 46 -5.99 -3.33 18.64
CA TYR A 46 -6.69 -4.55 18.99
C TYR A 46 -6.28 -4.97 20.41
N GLY A 47 -7.19 -4.79 21.37
CA GLY A 47 -6.83 -4.84 22.79
C GLY A 47 -5.82 -3.74 23.11
N ASN A 48 -4.67 -4.11 23.67
CA ASN A 48 -3.58 -3.17 23.99
C ASN A 48 -2.47 -3.15 22.92
N THR A 49 -2.72 -3.73 21.74
CA THR A 49 -1.72 -3.87 20.68
C THR A 49 -2.09 -3.00 19.50
N GLU A 50 -1.17 -2.14 19.07
CA GLU A 50 -1.30 -1.42 17.81
C GLU A 50 -1.19 -2.40 16.63
N ILE A 51 -2.10 -2.27 15.67
CA ILE A 51 -2.12 -3.09 14.46
C ILE A 51 -1.97 -2.21 13.24
N THR A 52 -1.32 -2.74 12.21
CA THR A 52 -1.16 -2.06 10.92
C THR A 52 -1.80 -2.89 9.82
N ILE A 53 -2.51 -2.21 8.91
CA ILE A 53 -3.14 -2.84 7.76
C ILE A 53 -2.35 -2.47 6.50
N TYR A 54 -1.93 -3.49 5.78
CA TYR A 54 -1.28 -3.35 4.48
C TYR A 54 -2.15 -3.98 3.39
N GLN A 55 -2.05 -3.44 2.17
CA GLN A 55 -2.66 -4.08 1.02
C GLN A 55 -1.86 -5.32 0.63
N ASP A 56 -2.56 -6.41 0.32
CA ASP A 56 -1.94 -7.58 -0.29
C ASP A 56 -1.62 -7.29 -1.75
N LEU A 57 -0.33 -7.25 -2.09
CA LEU A 57 0.18 -6.91 -3.40
C LEU A 57 1.13 -8.01 -3.86
N TYR A 58 1.08 -8.33 -5.15
CA TYR A 58 2.00 -9.29 -5.74
C TYR A 58 3.46 -8.87 -5.51
N PRO A 59 4.40 -9.81 -5.26
CA PRO A 59 5.80 -9.49 -5.03
C PRO A 59 6.44 -8.62 -6.11
N ALA A 60 6.08 -8.83 -7.38
CA ALA A 60 6.54 -8.01 -8.50
C ALA A 60 6.09 -6.53 -8.38
N THR A 61 4.88 -6.29 -7.84
CA THR A 61 4.38 -4.94 -7.54
C THR A 61 5.14 -4.30 -6.40
N LEU A 62 5.44 -5.05 -5.34
CA LEU A 62 6.26 -4.53 -4.25
C LEU A 62 7.68 -4.19 -4.72
N GLN A 63 8.28 -5.02 -5.57
CA GLN A 63 9.61 -4.80 -6.11
C GLN A 63 9.67 -3.52 -6.95
N ARG A 64 8.73 -3.33 -7.89
CA ARG A 64 8.66 -2.10 -8.70
C ARG A 64 8.39 -0.85 -7.86
N ARG A 65 7.57 -0.95 -6.81
CA ARG A 65 7.39 0.18 -5.87
C ARG A 65 8.67 0.56 -5.14
N LYS A 66 9.55 -0.41 -4.82
CA LYS A 66 10.86 -0.12 -4.24
C LYS A 66 11.77 0.62 -5.22
N GLU A 67 11.77 0.21 -6.49
CA GLU A 67 12.53 0.90 -7.55
C GLU A 67 12.11 2.36 -7.71
N TRP A 68 10.82 2.63 -7.49
CA TRP A 68 10.21 3.96 -7.61
C TRP A 68 10.22 4.76 -6.30
N LYS A 69 10.76 4.20 -5.22
CA LYS A 69 10.87 4.87 -3.92
C LYS A 69 11.62 6.20 -4.01
N PRO A 70 12.74 6.33 -4.75
CA PRO A 70 13.43 7.61 -4.87
C PRO A 70 12.56 8.70 -5.50
N ILE A 71 11.75 8.35 -6.51
CA ILE A 71 10.81 9.28 -7.16
C ILE A 71 9.72 9.69 -6.16
N ALA A 72 9.14 8.73 -5.44
CA ALA A 72 8.14 9.02 -4.42
C ALA A 72 8.69 9.90 -3.28
N GLU A 73 9.95 9.74 -2.91
CA GLU A 73 10.65 10.59 -1.95
C GLU A 73 10.85 12.01 -2.50
N LEU A 74 11.23 12.17 -3.77
CA LEU A 74 11.32 13.49 -4.42
C LEU A 74 9.96 14.19 -4.45
N LEU A 75 8.89 13.49 -4.82
CA LEU A 75 7.53 14.05 -4.79
C LEU A 75 7.15 14.50 -3.38
N HIS A 76 7.46 13.68 -2.37
CA HIS A 76 7.20 14.02 -0.98
C HIS A 76 7.98 15.26 -0.52
N GLN A 77 9.28 15.34 -0.86
CA GLN A 77 10.14 16.47 -0.52
C GLN A 77 9.68 17.79 -1.15
N ASN A 78 9.06 17.73 -2.33
CA ASN A 78 8.50 18.89 -3.03
C ASN A 78 7.04 19.19 -2.63
N ASP A 79 6.51 18.56 -1.58
CA ASP A 79 5.11 18.67 -1.13
C ASP A 79 4.07 18.34 -2.23
N ILE A 80 4.47 17.50 -3.20
CA ILE A 80 3.62 17.03 -4.27
C ILE A 80 2.85 15.81 -3.78
N ARG A 81 1.52 15.95 -3.73
CA ARG A 81 0.64 14.83 -3.38
C ARG A 81 0.75 13.74 -4.43
N TYR A 82 0.95 12.50 -3.99
CA TYR A 82 1.00 11.36 -4.89
C TYR A 82 0.22 10.16 -4.36
N THR A 83 -0.18 9.26 -5.25
CA THR A 83 -0.78 7.98 -4.91
C THR A 83 -0.27 6.86 -5.80
N TRP A 84 -0.21 5.65 -5.25
CA TRP A 84 0.11 4.44 -6.00
C TRP A 84 -1.14 3.92 -6.71
N GLY A 85 -1.14 3.99 -8.04
CA GLY A 85 -2.14 3.39 -8.89
C GLY A 85 -1.84 1.91 -9.19
N HIS A 86 -2.90 1.18 -9.51
CA HIS A 86 -2.82 -0.21 -9.96
C HIS A 86 -2.42 -0.29 -11.45
N HIS A 87 -1.63 -1.26 -11.93
CA HIS A 87 -0.79 -2.24 -11.23
C HIS A 87 0.62 -1.70 -10.91
N PHE A 88 1.09 -0.67 -11.63
CA PHE A 88 2.43 -0.07 -11.51
C PHE A 88 2.40 1.39 -11.97
N LYS A 89 1.62 2.25 -11.31
CA LYS A 89 1.51 3.66 -11.68
C LYS A 89 1.78 4.52 -10.46
N LEU A 90 2.49 5.62 -10.64
CA LEU A 90 2.57 6.69 -9.64
C LEU A 90 1.82 7.88 -10.21
N MET A 91 0.78 8.29 -9.51
CA MET A 91 -0.02 9.44 -9.91
C MET A 91 0.35 10.60 -9.00
N ALA A 92 0.96 11.64 -9.57
CA ALA A 92 1.30 12.88 -8.89
C ALA A 92 0.25 13.94 -9.21
N PHE A 93 -0.05 14.81 -8.23
CA PHE A 93 -1.03 15.89 -8.37
C PHE A 93 -0.35 17.22 -8.15
N GLN A 94 -0.30 18.04 -9.20
CA GLN A 94 0.32 19.36 -9.18
C GLN A 94 -0.52 20.35 -9.98
N ALA A 95 -0.72 21.56 -9.44
CA ALA A 95 -1.44 22.64 -10.12
C ALA A 95 -2.83 22.25 -10.68
N GLY A 96 -3.55 21.35 -10.00
CA GLY A 96 -4.87 20.87 -10.42
C GLY A 96 -4.86 19.83 -11.55
N LYS A 97 -3.67 19.37 -11.99
CA LYS A 97 -3.50 18.30 -12.97
C LYS A 97 -2.94 17.04 -12.33
N SER A 98 -3.40 15.89 -12.82
CA SER A 98 -2.86 14.58 -12.44
C SER A 98 -1.87 14.10 -13.50
N HIS A 99 -0.62 13.91 -13.11
CA HIS A 99 0.43 13.33 -13.94
C HIS A 99 0.59 11.86 -13.58
N THR A 100 0.49 10.97 -14.56
CA THR A 100 0.71 9.53 -14.36
C THR A 100 2.09 9.20 -14.87
N LEU A 101 2.95 8.72 -13.98
CA LEU A 101 4.25 8.20 -14.32
C LEU A 101 4.12 6.69 -14.56
N LEU A 102 4.62 6.20 -15.70
CA LEU A 102 4.74 4.78 -16.01
C LEU A 102 6.20 4.28 -15.91
N PRO A 103 6.42 2.98 -15.63
CA PRO A 103 7.74 2.36 -15.61
C PRO A 103 8.53 2.64 -16.90
N GLY A 104 9.67 3.33 -16.78
CA GLY A 104 10.55 3.68 -17.90
C GLY A 104 10.31 5.05 -18.52
N GLU A 105 9.34 5.83 -18.03
CA GLU A 105 9.19 7.23 -18.39
C GLU A 105 9.99 8.11 -17.42
N GLU A 106 10.75 9.06 -17.96
CA GLU A 106 11.35 10.10 -17.13
C GLU A 106 10.23 10.98 -16.56
N PRO A 107 10.31 11.37 -15.27
CA PRO A 107 9.37 12.34 -14.72
C PRO A 107 9.47 13.61 -15.55
N ASP A 108 8.31 14.12 -15.97
CA ASP A 108 8.20 15.38 -16.68
C ASP A 108 9.01 16.46 -15.91
N PRO A 109 9.94 17.18 -16.54
CA PRO A 109 10.73 18.22 -15.88
C PRO A 109 9.87 19.36 -15.30
N PHE A 110 8.57 19.38 -15.59
CA PHE A 110 7.60 20.30 -14.99
C PHE A 110 6.93 19.78 -13.71
N LEU A 111 7.33 18.60 -13.18
CA LEU A 111 7.03 18.17 -11.81
C LEU A 111 7.83 18.96 -10.77
#